data_AF-A0A9Q4XWP5-F1
#
_entry.id   AF-A0A9Q4XWP5-F1
#
_cell.length_a   1.000
_cell.length_b   1.000
_cell.length_c   1.000
_cell.angle_alpha   90.00
_cell.angle_beta   90.00
_cell.angle_gamma   90.00
#
_symmetry.space_group_name_H-M   'P 1'
#
loop_
_entity.id
_entity.type
_entity.pdbx_description
1 polymer ?
#
loop_
_entity_poly.entity_id
_entity_poly.type
_entity_poly.pdbx_seq_one_letter_code
_entity_poly.pdbx_strand_id
1 'polypeptide(L)'
;MSKNKKIYCTGDRQELINISCSSDLLEYGEIKSLIDGKEENSLYFNSNKENQWILFDFKNINVCIDSITWKQNGSYEQGTWQLQGSNDNEYFTNIGNSFVLNNGTFKIHNSKLFKYYKLQQINGQTTRDAWIYEIEFGIRLSIPYFLLEQNNQLYTINSEFYEASKSQYKPVAGININNITDEDLKKYGFNDIGDILLETNISEEKFKPIDKFKTLKDGKFNILVKELEC
;
A
#
# COMPACT_ATOMS: atom_id res chain seq x y z
N MET A 1 9.45 12.20 12.24
CA MET A 1 8.12 11.56 12.33
C MET A 1 8.07 10.47 11.27
N SER A 2 7.84 9.22 11.66
CA SER A 2 7.67 8.11 10.72
C SER A 2 6.47 8.40 9.81
N LYS A 3 6.71 8.62 8.51
CA LYS A 3 5.69 8.94 7.50
C LYS A 3 4.99 7.70 6.93
N ASN A 4 4.89 6.61 7.68
CA ASN A 4 4.02 5.50 7.31
C ASN A 4 2.58 5.86 7.71
N LYS A 5 1.94 6.73 6.91
CA LYS A 5 0.53 7.09 7.09
C LYS A 5 -0.30 5.81 6.91
N LYS A 6 -0.90 5.33 8.00
CA LYS A 6 -1.92 4.29 7.92
C LYS A 6 -3.11 4.85 7.16
N ILE A 7 -3.48 4.21 6.07
CA ILE A 7 -4.63 4.55 5.24
C ILE A 7 -5.70 3.50 5.51
N TYR A 8 -6.91 3.96 5.83
CA TYR A 8 -8.07 3.08 5.89
C TYR A 8 -8.69 3.05 4.51
N CYS A 9 -8.67 1.88 3.87
CA CYS A 9 -9.26 1.62 2.58
C CYS A 9 -10.72 1.20 2.82
N THR A 10 -11.62 2.17 2.81
CA THR A 10 -13.09 2.04 3.04
C THR A 10 -13.88 2.60 1.85
N GLY A 11 -15.20 2.37 1.80
CA GLY A 11 -16.06 2.86 0.71
C GLY A 11 -15.96 2.03 -0.58
N ASP A 12 -16.31 2.60 -1.74
CA ASP A 12 -16.18 1.89 -3.02
C ASP A 12 -14.72 1.81 -3.46
N ARG A 13 -14.22 0.59 -3.66
CA ARG A 13 -12.83 0.26 -3.99
C ARG A 13 -12.72 -0.61 -5.23
N GLN A 14 -13.78 -0.81 -6.00
CA GLN A 14 -13.75 -1.64 -7.20
C GLN A 14 -12.78 -1.10 -8.28
N GLU A 15 -12.54 0.21 -8.30
CA GLU A 15 -11.52 0.83 -9.16
C GLU A 15 -10.08 0.54 -8.70
N LEU A 16 -9.88 0.19 -7.43
CA LEU A 16 -8.55 -0.04 -6.85
C LEU A 16 -8.23 -1.51 -6.63
N ILE A 17 -9.25 -2.34 -6.42
CA ILE A 17 -9.10 -3.75 -6.03
C ILE A 17 -9.96 -4.60 -6.96
N ASN A 18 -9.36 -5.59 -7.60
CA ASN A 18 -10.10 -6.71 -8.17
C ASN A 18 -10.26 -7.78 -7.09
N ILE A 19 -11.45 -8.36 -6.99
CA ILE A 19 -11.74 -9.43 -6.03
C ILE A 19 -12.33 -10.64 -6.74
N SER A 20 -11.86 -11.82 -6.35
CA SER A 20 -12.37 -13.12 -6.82
C SER A 20 -12.37 -14.13 -5.69
N CYS A 21 -13.06 -15.25 -5.85
CA CYS A 21 -13.09 -16.31 -4.86
C CYS A 21 -13.20 -17.68 -5.53
N SER A 22 -13.10 -18.74 -4.72
CA SER A 22 -13.49 -20.09 -5.13
C SER A 22 -14.87 -20.09 -5.78
N SER A 23 -15.04 -20.91 -6.82
CA SER A 23 -16.29 -20.97 -7.60
C SER A 23 -17.51 -21.44 -6.79
N ASP A 24 -17.31 -22.18 -5.69
CA ASP A 24 -18.38 -22.73 -4.88
C ASP A 24 -18.53 -22.07 -3.50
N LEU A 25 -17.82 -20.96 -3.26
CA LEU A 25 -17.89 -20.23 -1.99
C LEU A 25 -19.23 -19.51 -1.82
N LEU A 26 -19.75 -18.88 -2.88
CA LEU A 26 -20.96 -18.06 -2.79
C LEU A 26 -22.21 -18.90 -3.11
N GLU A 27 -23.26 -18.72 -2.31
CA GLU A 27 -24.61 -19.22 -2.66
C GLU A 27 -25.49 -18.08 -3.20
N TYR A 28 -25.26 -16.84 -2.74
CA TYR A 28 -25.96 -15.65 -3.21
C TYR A 28 -25.04 -14.42 -3.23
N GLY A 29 -25.37 -13.47 -4.11
CA GLY A 29 -24.65 -12.21 -4.26
C GLY A 29 -23.41 -12.33 -5.14
N GLU A 30 -22.68 -11.23 -5.28
CA GLU A 30 -21.45 -11.17 -6.06
C GLU A 30 -20.28 -10.79 -5.16
N ILE A 31 -19.13 -11.44 -5.35
CA ILE A 31 -17.94 -11.20 -4.52
C ILE A 31 -17.49 -9.73 -4.55
N LYS A 32 -17.74 -9.02 -5.65
CA LYS A 32 -17.42 -7.59 -5.81
C LYS A 32 -18.17 -6.69 -4.82
N SER A 33 -19.32 -7.13 -4.32
CA SER A 33 -20.10 -6.36 -3.34
C SER A 33 -19.42 -6.28 -1.97
N LEU A 34 -18.35 -7.04 -1.71
CA LEU A 34 -17.57 -6.86 -0.48
C LEU A 34 -16.73 -5.57 -0.47
N ILE A 35 -16.57 -4.92 -1.61
CA ILE A 35 -15.69 -3.75 -1.77
C ILE A 35 -16.40 -2.59 -2.49
N ASP A 36 -17.73 -2.60 -2.57
CA ASP A 36 -18.52 -1.58 -3.26
C ASP A 36 -18.92 -0.38 -2.37
N GLY A 37 -18.60 -0.46 -1.08
CA GLY A 37 -18.85 0.59 -0.09
C GLY A 37 -20.27 0.63 0.45
N LYS A 38 -21.10 -0.37 0.15
CA LYS A 38 -22.48 -0.46 0.63
C LYS A 38 -22.58 -1.46 1.77
N GLU A 39 -22.99 -0.96 2.94
CA GLU A 39 -23.20 -1.79 4.12
C GLU A 39 -24.62 -2.41 4.17
N GLU A 40 -25.05 -3.01 3.06
CA GLU A 40 -26.33 -3.71 2.95
C GLU A 40 -26.13 -5.24 2.99
N ASN A 41 -27.21 -6.02 2.99
CA ASN A 41 -27.17 -7.48 2.89
C ASN A 41 -26.66 -7.91 1.49
N SER A 42 -25.36 -7.83 1.27
CA SER A 42 -24.72 -7.95 -0.04
C SER A 42 -24.61 -9.39 -0.54
N LEU A 43 -24.07 -10.30 0.28
CA LEU A 43 -23.85 -11.70 -0.10
C LEU A 43 -23.90 -12.64 1.11
N TYR A 44 -23.95 -13.95 0.85
CA TYR A 44 -23.65 -14.96 1.85
C TYR A 44 -22.94 -16.16 1.24
N PHE A 45 -22.16 -16.85 2.07
CA PHE A 45 -21.44 -18.06 1.66
C PHE A 45 -22.38 -19.27 1.62
N ASN A 46 -22.08 -20.21 0.73
CA ASN A 46 -22.67 -21.54 0.77
C ASN A 46 -22.27 -22.23 2.08
N SER A 47 -23.19 -23.00 2.68
CA SER A 47 -22.91 -23.73 3.93
C SER A 47 -21.97 -24.93 3.74
N ASN A 48 -21.25 -25.30 4.80
CA ASN A 48 -20.41 -26.50 4.88
C ASN A 48 -19.27 -26.55 3.85
N LYS A 49 -18.77 -25.39 3.42
CA LYS A 49 -17.60 -25.32 2.53
C LYS A 49 -16.32 -25.26 3.34
N GLU A 50 -15.33 -25.97 2.83
CA GLU A 50 -13.98 -26.07 3.36
C GLU A 50 -12.97 -25.72 2.26
N ASN A 51 -11.75 -25.38 2.66
CA ASN A 51 -10.63 -25.07 1.75
C ASN A 51 -10.93 -23.98 0.72
N GLN A 52 -11.82 -23.05 1.06
CA GLN A 52 -12.19 -21.94 0.20
C GLN A 52 -11.16 -20.80 0.24
N TRP A 53 -11.16 -19.94 -0.79
CA TRP A 53 -10.31 -18.76 -0.81
C TRP A 53 -11.04 -17.53 -1.37
N ILE A 54 -10.55 -16.36 -0.96
CA ILE A 54 -10.88 -15.04 -1.52
C ILE A 54 -9.56 -14.36 -1.88
N LEU A 55 -9.43 -13.90 -3.12
CA LEU A 55 -8.25 -13.24 -3.65
C LEU A 55 -8.56 -11.77 -3.90
N PHE A 56 -7.67 -10.90 -3.42
CA PHE A 56 -7.65 -9.46 -3.63
C PHE A 56 -6.41 -9.09 -4.44
N ASP A 57 -6.62 -8.48 -5.59
CA ASP A 57 -5.58 -7.92 -6.45
C ASP A 57 -5.64 -6.39 -6.37
N PHE A 58 -4.62 -5.77 -5.76
CA PHE A 58 -4.49 -4.32 -5.63
C PHE A 58 -3.97 -3.64 -6.91
N LYS A 59 -4.09 -4.33 -8.05
CA LYS A 59 -3.84 -3.85 -9.42
C LYS A 59 -2.39 -3.36 -9.60
N ASN A 60 -2.13 -2.07 -9.48
CA ASN A 60 -0.82 -1.49 -9.78
C ASN A 60 -0.08 -1.03 -8.52
N ILE A 61 -0.56 -1.40 -7.34
CA ILE A 61 -0.04 -0.91 -6.08
C ILE A 61 0.31 -2.09 -5.18
N ASN A 62 1.53 -2.08 -4.65
CA ASN A 62 1.90 -2.98 -3.56
C ASN A 62 1.54 -2.32 -2.23
N VAL A 63 0.78 -3.04 -1.41
CA VAL A 63 0.31 -2.55 -0.12
C VAL A 63 0.75 -3.49 0.99
N CYS A 64 0.80 -2.99 2.21
CA CYS A 64 0.97 -3.76 3.43
C CYS A 64 -0.34 -3.71 4.22
N ILE A 65 -1.05 -4.84 4.33
CA ILE A 65 -2.25 -4.94 5.16
C ILE A 65 -1.86 -5.11 6.63
N ASP A 66 -2.24 -4.15 7.48
CA ASP A 66 -2.08 -4.18 8.95
C ASP A 66 -3.36 -4.64 9.67
N SER A 67 -4.53 -4.54 9.02
CA SER A 67 -5.78 -5.01 9.59
C SER A 67 -6.82 -5.28 8.52
N ILE A 68 -7.69 -6.25 8.79
CA ILE A 68 -8.89 -6.55 8.01
C ILE A 68 -10.09 -6.30 8.90
N THR A 69 -11.06 -5.50 8.44
CA THR A 69 -12.38 -5.39 9.07
C THR A 69 -13.36 -6.17 8.21
N TRP A 70 -13.97 -7.20 8.77
CA TRP A 70 -15.00 -8.00 8.14
C TRP A 70 -16.35 -7.60 8.71
N LYS A 71 -17.27 -7.13 7.86
CA LYS A 71 -18.59 -6.66 8.26
C LYS A 71 -19.64 -7.67 7.82
N GLN A 72 -20.40 -8.17 8.79
CA GLN A 72 -21.53 -9.07 8.57
C GLN A 72 -22.56 -8.90 9.70
N ASN A 73 -23.75 -9.48 9.55
CA ASN A 73 -24.68 -9.60 10.68
C ASN A 73 -24.17 -10.59 11.75
N GLY A 74 -24.50 -10.31 13.00
CA GLY A 74 -24.21 -11.21 14.13
C GLY A 74 -22.72 -11.54 14.29
N SER A 75 -22.44 -12.67 14.93
CA SER A 75 -21.06 -13.17 15.17
C SER A 75 -20.87 -14.58 14.60
N TYR A 76 -21.62 -14.94 13.56
CA TYR A 76 -21.53 -16.24 12.89
C TYR A 76 -20.12 -16.50 12.37
N GLU A 77 -19.56 -17.65 12.71
CA GLU A 77 -18.22 -18.04 12.28
C GLU A 77 -18.26 -18.63 10.87
N GLN A 78 -17.31 -18.21 10.03
CA GLN A 78 -17.15 -18.66 8.65
C GLN A 78 -15.94 -19.60 8.49
N GLY A 79 -15.54 -20.28 9.56
CA GLY A 79 -14.31 -21.07 9.63
C GLY A 79 -13.07 -20.25 10.02
N THR A 80 -11.91 -20.89 10.02
CA THR A 80 -10.60 -20.27 10.32
C THR A 80 -9.84 -19.99 9.04
N TRP A 81 -9.37 -18.74 8.90
CA TRP A 81 -8.74 -18.23 7.70
C TRP A 81 -7.32 -17.71 7.98
N GLN A 82 -6.45 -17.88 7.00
CA GLN A 82 -5.08 -17.39 6.97
C GLN A 82 -4.96 -16.35 5.87
N LEU A 83 -4.47 -15.15 6.21
CA LEU A 83 -4.05 -14.19 5.19
C LEU A 83 -2.72 -14.63 4.61
N GLN A 84 -2.60 -14.56 3.28
CA GLN A 84 -1.39 -14.82 2.53
C GLN A 84 -1.13 -13.68 1.54
N GLY A 85 0.13 -13.46 1.18
CA GLY A 85 0.54 -12.45 0.20
C GLY A 85 1.42 -13.01 -0.91
N SER A 86 1.33 -12.38 -2.08
CA SER A 86 2.12 -12.69 -3.27
C SER A 86 2.35 -11.44 -4.13
N ASN A 87 3.46 -11.42 -4.88
CA ASN A 87 3.74 -10.41 -5.91
C ASN A 87 3.60 -10.95 -7.34
N ASP A 88 3.41 -12.25 -7.50
CA ASP A 88 3.31 -12.94 -8.80
C ASP A 88 1.96 -13.66 -9.01
N ASN A 89 1.11 -13.73 -7.97
CA ASN A 89 -0.13 -14.49 -7.93
C ASN A 89 0.04 -16.02 -8.11
N GLU A 90 1.24 -16.54 -7.95
CA GLU A 90 1.53 -17.98 -8.04
C GLU A 90 1.97 -18.51 -6.68
N TYR A 91 2.93 -17.85 -6.04
CA TYR A 91 3.51 -18.28 -4.78
C TYR A 91 3.05 -17.38 -3.64
N PHE A 92 2.22 -17.95 -2.75
CA PHE A 92 1.65 -17.24 -1.62
C PHE A 92 2.39 -17.60 -0.32
N THR A 93 2.77 -16.58 0.44
CA THR A 93 3.39 -16.72 1.76
C THR A 93 2.39 -16.34 2.85
N ASN A 94 2.30 -17.14 3.91
CA ASN A 94 1.45 -16.82 5.07
C ASN A 94 1.88 -15.52 5.76
N ILE A 95 0.90 -14.72 6.18
CA ILE A 95 1.08 -13.44 6.85
C ILE A 95 0.37 -13.48 8.20
N GLY A 96 1.13 -13.31 9.28
CA GLY A 96 0.59 -13.34 10.64
C GLY A 96 -0.08 -14.67 11.00
N ASN A 97 -0.88 -14.64 12.07
CA ASN A 97 -1.63 -15.80 12.53
C ASN A 97 -2.97 -15.93 11.78
N SER A 98 -3.50 -17.15 11.72
CA SER A 98 -4.88 -17.40 11.32
C SER A 98 -5.88 -16.88 12.35
N PHE A 99 -7.12 -16.63 11.92
CA PHE A 99 -8.21 -16.15 12.77
C PHE A 99 -9.54 -16.76 12.34
N VAL A 100 -10.48 -16.90 13.28
CA VAL A 100 -11.86 -17.27 12.96
C VAL A 100 -12.53 -16.07 12.30
N LEU A 101 -13.01 -16.25 11.07
CA LEU A 101 -13.64 -15.17 10.32
C LEU A 101 -15.07 -14.99 10.82
N ASN A 102 -15.36 -13.80 11.34
CA ASN A 102 -16.68 -13.37 11.81
C ASN A 102 -16.71 -11.83 11.80
N ASN A 103 -17.83 -11.23 12.23
CA ASN A 103 -17.94 -9.78 12.32
C ASN A 103 -16.89 -9.19 13.27
N GLY A 104 -15.96 -8.38 12.76
CA GLY A 104 -14.92 -7.79 13.58
C GLY A 104 -13.72 -7.26 12.82
N THR A 105 -12.74 -6.77 13.58
CA THR A 105 -11.45 -6.29 13.05
C THR A 105 -10.32 -7.20 13.51
N PHE A 106 -9.61 -7.78 12.55
CA PHE A 106 -8.47 -8.65 12.74
C PHE A 106 -7.18 -7.85 12.53
N LYS A 107 -6.33 -7.79 13.55
CA LYS A 107 -5.00 -7.18 13.45
C LYS A 107 -4.06 -8.16 12.76
N ILE A 108 -3.32 -7.67 11.78
CA ILE A 108 -2.39 -8.45 10.98
C ILE A 108 -0.99 -7.91 11.22
N HIS A 109 -0.06 -8.81 11.52
CA HIS A 109 1.36 -8.50 11.60
C HIS A 109 2.00 -8.78 10.24
N ASN A 110 2.03 -7.76 9.38
CA ASN A 110 2.66 -7.83 8.07
C ASN A 110 3.83 -6.85 8.00
N SER A 111 4.97 -7.33 7.49
CA SER A 111 6.17 -6.55 7.25
C SER A 111 6.61 -6.58 5.78
N LYS A 112 5.75 -7.09 4.89
CA LYS A 112 6.03 -7.16 3.45
C LYS A 112 4.92 -6.52 2.63
N LEU A 113 5.34 -5.86 1.55
CA LEU A 113 4.46 -5.27 0.56
C LEU A 113 4.08 -6.36 -0.46
N PHE A 114 2.78 -6.49 -0.70
CA PHE A 114 2.24 -7.42 -1.68
C PHE A 114 1.23 -6.74 -2.60
N LYS A 115 1.20 -7.17 -3.86
CA LYS A 115 0.15 -6.81 -4.81
C LYS A 115 -1.10 -7.68 -4.65
N TYR A 116 -0.89 -8.96 -4.37
CA TYR A 116 -1.96 -9.95 -4.24
C TYR A 116 -2.06 -10.39 -2.78
N TYR A 117 -3.29 -10.43 -2.28
CA TYR A 117 -3.60 -10.99 -0.98
C TYR A 117 -4.66 -12.07 -1.11
N LYS A 118 -4.46 -13.19 -0.43
CA LYS A 118 -5.42 -14.30 -0.41
C LYS A 118 -5.82 -14.59 1.02
N LEU A 119 -7.11 -14.54 1.31
CA LEU A 119 -7.67 -15.18 2.49
C LEU A 119 -7.92 -16.64 2.12
N GLN A 120 -7.18 -17.55 2.76
CA GLN A 120 -7.30 -18.99 2.57
C GLN A 120 -7.95 -19.61 3.81
N GLN A 121 -9.08 -20.30 3.65
CA GLN A 121 -9.66 -21.10 4.72
C GLN A 121 -8.75 -22.30 4.98
N ILE A 122 -8.35 -22.49 6.24
CA ILE A 122 -7.43 -23.56 6.66
C ILE A 122 -8.08 -24.57 7.61
N ASN A 123 -9.23 -24.24 8.19
CA ASN A 123 -9.98 -25.13 9.07
C ASN A 123 -11.45 -24.66 9.21
N GLY A 124 -12.33 -25.55 9.68
CA GLY A 124 -13.74 -25.28 9.91
C GLY A 124 -14.54 -25.10 8.62
N GLN A 125 -15.83 -24.79 8.78
CA GLN A 125 -16.80 -24.71 7.69
C GLN A 125 -17.46 -23.34 7.62
N THR A 126 -17.86 -22.92 6.42
CA THR A 126 -18.71 -21.74 6.21
C THR A 126 -20.16 -22.00 6.63
N THR A 127 -20.91 -20.92 6.89
CA THR A 127 -22.35 -20.94 7.14
C THR A 127 -23.10 -19.94 6.26
N ARG A 128 -24.36 -20.26 5.97
CA ARG A 128 -25.31 -19.40 5.25
C ARG A 128 -26.05 -18.42 6.16
N ASP A 129 -25.85 -18.51 7.48
CA ASP A 129 -26.60 -17.69 8.44
C ASP A 129 -26.10 -16.23 8.51
N ALA A 130 -24.91 -15.96 7.93
CA ALA A 130 -24.33 -14.64 7.89
C ALA A 130 -24.58 -13.94 6.55
N TRP A 131 -25.34 -12.84 6.58
CA TRP A 131 -25.27 -11.80 5.57
C TRP A 131 -23.99 -11.01 5.75
N ILE A 132 -23.14 -11.04 4.73
CA ILE A 132 -21.87 -10.32 4.69
C ILE A 132 -22.08 -9.05 3.89
N TYR A 133 -21.57 -7.94 4.42
CA TYR A 133 -21.80 -6.60 3.89
C TYR A 133 -20.57 -6.10 3.16
N GLU A 134 -19.41 -6.15 3.82
CA GLU A 134 -18.21 -5.47 3.35
C GLU A 134 -16.94 -6.08 3.96
N ILE A 135 -15.82 -5.91 3.28
CA ILE A 135 -14.48 -6.04 3.84
C ILE A 135 -13.73 -4.71 3.71
N GLU A 136 -12.96 -4.33 4.74
CA GLU A 136 -12.12 -3.14 4.71
C GLU A 136 -10.71 -3.43 5.18
N PHE A 137 -9.77 -2.60 4.74
CA PHE A 137 -8.35 -2.80 5.01
C PHE A 137 -7.75 -1.58 5.70
N GLY A 138 -7.02 -1.80 6.79
CA GLY A 138 -6.03 -0.85 7.26
C GLY A 138 -4.73 -1.16 6.54
N ILE A 139 -4.27 -0.27 5.67
CA ILE A 139 -3.09 -0.48 4.83
C ILE A 139 -2.00 0.57 5.08
N ARG A 140 -0.77 0.18 4.80
CA ARG A 140 0.35 1.08 4.54
C ARG A 140 0.76 0.90 3.07
N LEU A 141 1.08 2.00 2.41
CA LEU A 141 1.54 1.98 1.02
C LEU A 141 3.05 1.99 0.97
N SER A 142 3.61 1.39 -0.08
CA SER A 142 4.95 1.73 -0.54
C SER A 142 4.91 3.17 -1.03
N ILE A 143 5.58 4.08 -0.34
CA ILE A 143 5.80 5.43 -0.87
C ILE A 143 7.24 5.45 -1.36
N PRO A 144 7.48 5.55 -2.69
CA PRO A 144 8.83 5.60 -3.21
C PRO A 144 9.52 6.85 -2.67
N TYR A 145 10.76 6.70 -2.25
CA TYR A 145 11.64 7.80 -1.91
C TYR A 145 12.56 8.07 -3.09
N PHE A 146 12.66 9.34 -3.44
CA PHE A 146 13.49 9.83 -4.52
C PHE A 146 14.64 10.68 -3.97
N LEU A 147 15.82 10.48 -4.52
CA LEU A 147 16.95 11.41 -4.43
C LEU A 147 17.45 11.67 -5.85
N LEU A 148 18.02 12.85 -6.06
CA LEU A 148 18.64 13.20 -7.33
C LEU A 148 20.14 13.05 -7.19
N GLU A 149 20.79 12.34 -8.10
CA GLU A 149 22.24 12.25 -8.16
C GLU A 149 22.77 13.13 -9.29
N GLN A 150 23.78 13.93 -9.00
CA GLN A 150 24.54 14.67 -10.00
C GLN A 150 25.98 14.84 -9.53
N ASN A 151 26.95 14.62 -10.42
CA ASN A 151 28.39 14.79 -10.13
C ASN A 151 28.86 14.07 -8.85
N ASN A 152 28.39 12.83 -8.65
CA ASN A 152 28.70 12.02 -7.46
C ASN A 152 28.26 12.69 -6.13
N GLN A 153 27.24 13.54 -6.20
CA GLN A 153 26.58 14.18 -5.06
C GLN A 153 25.08 13.88 -5.11
N LEU A 154 24.47 13.78 -3.94
CA LEU A 154 23.04 13.59 -3.78
C LEU A 154 22.36 14.93 -3.50
N TYR A 155 21.15 15.07 -4.00
CA TYR A 155 20.32 16.24 -3.85
C TYR A 155 18.88 15.84 -3.53
N THR A 156 18.17 16.74 -2.90
CA THR A 156 16.74 16.65 -2.62
C THR A 156 16.07 17.97 -2.97
N ILE A 157 14.78 17.92 -3.29
CA ILE A 157 13.98 19.12 -3.57
C ILE A 157 13.38 19.74 -2.30
N ASN A 158 13.64 19.14 -1.12
CA ASN A 158 13.17 19.69 0.15
C ASN A 158 13.70 21.14 0.33
N SER A 159 12.83 22.03 0.78
CA SER A 159 13.10 23.47 0.79
C SER A 159 14.26 23.88 1.70
N GLU A 160 14.56 23.12 2.76
CA GLU A 160 15.72 23.36 3.63
C GLU A 160 17.07 23.12 2.94
N PHE A 161 17.07 22.48 1.77
CA PHE A 161 18.24 22.31 0.91
C PHE A 161 18.35 23.37 -0.18
N TYR A 162 17.39 24.28 -0.31
CA TYR A 162 17.49 25.38 -1.24
C TYR A 162 18.31 26.54 -0.66
N GLU A 163 19.31 27.02 -1.39
CA GLU A 163 20.09 28.21 -1.07
C GLU A 163 19.66 29.38 -1.96
N ALA A 164 18.73 30.21 -1.48
CA ALA A 164 18.18 31.35 -2.24
C ALA A 164 19.28 32.34 -2.70
N SER A 165 20.32 32.55 -1.89
CA SER A 165 21.45 33.42 -2.25
C SER A 165 22.26 32.94 -3.46
N LYS A 166 22.18 31.65 -3.79
CA LYS A 166 22.84 31.02 -4.95
C LYS A 166 21.83 30.57 -6.01
N SER A 167 20.54 30.76 -5.75
CA SER A 167 19.43 30.24 -6.54
C SER A 167 19.61 28.78 -6.96
N GLN A 168 20.03 27.90 -6.04
CA GLN A 168 20.30 26.49 -6.33
C GLN A 168 20.08 25.59 -5.09
N TYR A 169 19.91 24.29 -5.31
CA TYR A 169 19.91 23.29 -4.24
C TYR A 169 21.34 22.94 -3.82
N LYS A 170 21.54 22.76 -2.50
CA LYS A 170 22.80 22.30 -1.92
C LYS A 170 22.82 20.76 -1.83
N PRO A 171 23.99 20.13 -1.97
CA PRO A 171 24.09 18.69 -1.87
C PRO A 171 23.78 18.20 -0.45
N VAL A 172 23.23 17.00 -0.37
CA VAL A 172 23.05 16.26 0.88
C VAL A 172 24.40 15.74 1.33
N ALA A 173 24.88 16.27 2.46
CA ALA A 173 26.19 15.90 3.02
C ALA A 173 26.11 14.65 3.90
N GLY A 174 27.20 13.89 3.97
CA GLY A 174 27.38 12.79 4.92
C GLY A 174 26.81 11.43 4.49
N ILE A 175 26.34 11.30 3.25
CA ILE A 175 25.82 10.04 2.70
C ILE A 175 26.84 9.45 1.74
N ASN A 176 27.08 8.15 1.85
CA ASN A 176 27.80 7.39 0.84
C ASN A 176 26.84 7.02 -0.30
N ILE A 177 27.06 7.58 -1.49
CA ILE A 177 26.21 7.34 -2.66
C ILE A 177 26.13 5.88 -3.08
N ASN A 178 27.18 5.10 -2.81
CA ASN A 178 27.23 3.67 -3.10
C ASN A 178 26.54 2.82 -2.01
N ASN A 179 26.07 3.43 -0.92
CA ASN A 179 25.44 2.75 0.21
C ASN A 179 24.40 3.65 0.90
N ILE A 180 23.33 3.99 0.19
CA ILE A 180 22.23 4.79 0.70
C ILE A 180 21.32 3.91 1.56
N THR A 181 21.12 4.29 2.83
CA THR A 181 20.30 3.54 3.78
C THR A 181 18.83 3.97 3.75
N ASP A 182 17.95 3.18 4.35
CA ASP A 182 16.54 3.55 4.53
C ASP A 182 16.38 4.79 5.42
N GLU A 183 17.28 4.98 6.39
CA GLU A 183 17.28 6.16 7.26
C GLU A 183 17.65 7.42 6.48
N ASP A 184 18.61 7.33 5.56
CA ASP A 184 18.97 8.43 4.67
C ASP A 184 17.78 8.83 3.80
N LEU A 185 17.10 7.86 3.19
CA LEU A 185 15.93 8.12 2.35
C LEU A 185 14.77 8.70 3.15
N LYS A 186 14.47 8.16 4.34
CA LYS A 186 13.43 8.73 5.23
C LYS A 186 13.73 10.16 5.64
N LYS A 187 15.01 10.52 5.75
CA LYS A 187 15.46 11.84 6.20
C LYS A 187 15.52 12.85 5.05
N TYR A 188 16.01 12.45 3.88
CA TYR A 188 16.34 13.38 2.80
C TYR A 188 15.53 13.18 1.52
N GLY A 189 14.96 11.99 1.31
CA GLY A 189 14.20 11.68 0.11
C GLY A 189 12.86 12.43 0.06
N PHE A 190 12.39 12.69 -1.17
CA PHE A 190 11.06 13.20 -1.45
C PHE A 190 10.19 12.10 -2.08
N ASN A 191 8.87 12.27 -2.09
CA ASN A 191 7.94 11.14 -2.22
C ASN A 191 7.17 11.09 -3.55
N ASP A 192 7.30 12.11 -4.38
CA ASP A 192 6.66 12.20 -5.70
C ASP A 192 7.65 12.78 -6.71
N ILE A 193 7.97 12.01 -7.75
CA ILE A 193 8.86 12.50 -8.80
C ILE A 193 8.24 13.65 -9.60
N GLY A 194 6.91 13.72 -9.67
CA GLY A 194 6.18 14.80 -10.31
C GLY A 194 6.43 16.17 -9.66
N ASP A 195 6.78 16.20 -8.37
CA ASP A 195 7.05 17.44 -7.64
C ASP A 195 8.19 18.25 -8.26
N ILE A 196 9.13 17.61 -8.97
CA ILE A 196 10.22 18.33 -9.66
C ILE A 196 9.71 19.21 -10.81
N LEU A 197 8.52 18.90 -11.34
CA LEU A 197 7.87 19.58 -12.47
C LEU A 197 6.81 20.59 -12.02
N LEU A 198 6.43 20.58 -10.74
CA LEU A 198 5.44 21.48 -10.16
C LEU A 198 6.10 22.78 -9.72
N GLU A 199 5.37 23.88 -9.92
CA GLU A 199 5.82 25.18 -9.48
C GLU A 199 5.69 25.29 -7.95
N THR A 200 6.78 25.62 -7.28
CA THR A 200 6.87 25.79 -5.82
C THR A 200 7.29 27.21 -5.47
N ASN A 201 6.97 27.63 -4.25
CA ASN A 201 7.38 28.91 -3.68
C ASN A 201 8.36 28.64 -2.53
N ILE A 202 9.62 29.00 -2.70
CA ILE A 202 10.65 28.88 -1.66
C ILE A 202 11.38 30.21 -1.55
N SER A 203 11.41 30.80 -0.35
CA SER A 203 12.11 32.07 -0.08
C SER A 203 11.75 33.19 -1.07
N GLU A 204 10.45 33.40 -1.31
CA GLU A 204 9.89 34.41 -2.23
C GLU A 204 10.15 34.15 -3.73
N GLU A 205 10.97 33.15 -4.08
CA GLU A 205 11.12 32.71 -5.46
C GLU A 205 10.05 31.69 -5.84
N LYS A 206 9.51 31.85 -7.05
CA LYS A 206 8.56 30.92 -7.68
C LYS A 206 9.25 30.20 -8.83
N PHE A 207 9.38 28.88 -8.75
CA PHE A 207 10.10 28.08 -9.75
C PHE A 207 9.71 26.61 -9.70
N LYS A 208 10.05 25.84 -10.75
CA LYS A 208 9.99 24.37 -10.71
C LYS A 208 11.34 23.83 -10.24
N PRO A 209 11.41 22.87 -9.29
CA PRO A 209 12.69 22.37 -8.80
C PRO A 209 13.66 21.94 -9.91
N ILE A 210 13.15 21.30 -10.97
CA ILE A 210 13.94 20.87 -12.12
C ILE A 210 14.73 22.01 -12.80
N ASP A 211 14.22 23.25 -12.76
CA ASP A 211 14.89 24.39 -13.38
C ASP A 211 16.17 24.78 -12.64
N LYS A 212 16.27 24.43 -11.35
CA LYS A 212 17.45 24.65 -10.52
C LYS A 212 18.51 23.55 -10.69
N PHE A 213 18.15 22.41 -11.28
CA PHE A 213 19.10 21.34 -11.64
C PHE A 213 19.66 21.48 -13.06
N LYS A 214 18.91 22.15 -13.97
CA LYS A 214 19.42 22.51 -15.31
C LYS A 214 20.63 23.44 -15.26
N THR A 215 20.73 24.27 -14.23
CA THR A 215 21.82 25.24 -14.04
C THR A 215 23.05 24.63 -13.34
N LEU A 216 22.91 23.46 -12.72
CA LEU A 216 24.03 22.68 -12.21
C LEU A 216 24.73 21.99 -13.40
N LYS A 217 26.06 22.16 -13.50
CA LYS A 217 26.91 21.78 -14.65
C LYS A 217 26.40 20.56 -15.44
N ASP A 218 26.15 20.80 -16.73
CA ASP A 218 25.70 19.89 -17.79
C ASP A 218 24.23 19.45 -17.76
N GLY A 219 23.43 19.87 -16.78
CA GLY A 219 21.96 19.70 -16.77
C GLY A 219 21.47 18.24 -16.74
N LYS A 220 22.37 17.28 -16.54
CA LYS A 220 22.08 15.86 -16.41
C LYS A 220 22.10 15.46 -14.95
N PHE A 221 21.08 14.72 -14.53
CA PHE A 221 21.00 14.10 -13.20
C PHE A 221 20.41 12.70 -13.35
N ASN A 222 20.74 11.81 -12.42
CA ASN A 222 20.09 10.52 -12.27
C ASN A 222 18.98 10.64 -11.22
N ILE A 223 17.91 9.88 -11.40
CA ILE A 223 16.87 9.72 -10.38
C ILE A 223 17.16 8.41 -9.67
N LEU A 224 17.46 8.49 -8.38
CA LEU A 224 17.55 7.34 -7.51
C LEU A 224 16.18 7.13 -6.89
N VAL A 225 15.63 5.93 -7.06
CA VAL A 225 14.33 5.54 -6.50
C VAL A 225 14.51 4.32 -5.61
N LYS A 226 13.90 4.36 -4.42
CA LYS A 226 13.79 3.19 -3.56
C LYS A 226 12.43 3.14 -2.89
N GLU A 227 11.82 1.96 -2.97
CA GLU A 227 10.65 1.61 -2.18
C GLU A 227 11.10 1.04 -0.84
N LEU A 228 10.53 1.53 0.26
CA LEU A 228 10.86 1.04 1.59
C LEU A 228 9.92 -0.09 1.98
N GLU A 229 10.47 -1.17 2.52
CA GLU A 229 9.67 -2.22 3.14
C GLU A 229 8.91 -1.66 4.35
N CYS A 230 7.76 -2.28 4.62
CA CYS A 230 6.82 -1.88 5.65
C CYS A 230 7.20 -2.39 7.04
#